data_AF-A0A970Q7L7-F1
#
_entry.id   AF-A0A970Q7L7-F1
#
_cell.length_a   1.000
_cell.length_b   1.000
_cell.length_c   1.000
_cell.angle_alpha   90.00
_cell.angle_beta   90.00
_cell.angle_gamma   90.00
#
_symmetry.space_group_name_H-M   'P 1'
#
loop_
_entity.id
_entity.type
_entity.pdbx_description
1 polymer ?
#
loop_
_entity_poly.entity_id
_entity_poly.type
_entity_poly.pdbx_seq_one_letter_code
_entity_poly.pdbx_strand_id
1 'polypeptide(L)'
;MSWLRGSPKGKEKALFRTHRPSFRSPEWEVGRVVQHEGRVYRVTRWEELRPVRLRRGGSVGEWEVWGRQLSKEEMRQEIIDAAERILGGEGRDVAE
;
A
#
# COMPACT_ATOMS: atom_id res chain seq x y z
N MET A 1 20.20 3.19 -9.73
CA MET A 1 19.25 2.31 -9.01
C MET A 1 19.59 2.35 -7.51
N SER A 2 19.08 3.34 -6.79
CA SER A 2 19.31 3.48 -5.35
C SER A 2 18.06 3.05 -4.60
N TRP A 3 18.07 1.82 -4.08
CA TRP A 3 17.02 1.34 -3.18
C TRP A 3 17.24 2.04 -1.84
N LEU A 4 16.52 3.13 -1.61
CA LEU A 4 16.56 3.83 -0.33
C LEU A 4 16.03 2.92 0.77
N ARG A 5 17.02 2.33 1.46
CA ARG A 5 16.98 1.64 2.73
C ARG A 5 16.39 2.56 3.80
N GLY A 6 15.06 2.62 3.87
CA GLY A 6 14.35 3.26 4.98
C GLY A 6 14.27 2.31 6.18
N SER A 7 15.02 2.62 7.23
CA SER A 7 15.02 1.90 8.52
C SER A 7 13.60 1.58 9.01
N PRO A 8 13.31 0.33 9.44
CA PRO A 8 11.99 -0.07 9.92
C PRO A 8 11.77 0.42 11.36
N LYS A 9 11.42 1.69 11.55
CA LYS A 9 11.05 2.24 12.88
C LYS A 9 9.54 2.49 13.04
N GLY A 10 8.72 1.70 12.34
CA GLY A 10 7.29 1.60 12.61
C GLY A 10 6.93 0.13 12.80
N LYS A 11 6.25 -0.23 13.90
CA LYS A 11 5.68 -1.58 14.05
C LYS A 11 4.70 -1.80 12.91
N GLU A 12 4.89 -2.86 12.14
CA GLU A 12 3.89 -3.32 11.18
C GLU A 12 2.59 -3.64 11.92
N LYS A 13 1.47 -3.29 11.29
CA LYS A 13 0.12 -3.54 11.79
C LYS A 13 -0.77 -4.01 10.65
N ALA A 14 -1.69 -4.93 10.95
CA ALA A 14 -2.82 -5.25 10.09
C ALA A 14 -3.75 -4.02 9.96
N LEU A 15 -3.90 -3.53 8.74
CA LEU A 15 -4.74 -2.39 8.43
C LEU A 15 -6.21 -2.83 8.38
N PHE A 16 -6.52 -3.83 7.55
CA PHE A 16 -7.87 -4.39 7.45
C PHE A 16 -7.84 -5.79 6.84
N ARG A 17 -8.99 -6.45 6.92
CA ARG A 17 -9.26 -7.74 6.27
C ARG A 17 -10.21 -7.58 5.10
N THR A 18 -10.04 -8.41 4.09
CA THR A 18 -10.84 -8.39 2.88
C THR A 18 -10.99 -9.77 2.27
N HIS A 19 -12.11 -9.99 1.59
CA HIS A 19 -12.31 -11.18 0.74
C HIS A 19 -11.91 -10.92 -0.72
N ARG A 20 -11.48 -9.69 -1.05
CA ARG A 20 -10.95 -9.36 -2.37
C ARG A 20 -9.48 -9.75 -2.46
N PRO A 21 -9.07 -10.49 -3.50
CA PRO A 21 -7.66 -10.80 -3.69
C PRO A 21 -6.86 -9.54 -4.07
N SER A 22 -5.56 -9.57 -3.81
CA SER A 22 -4.64 -8.43 -3.99
C SER A 22 -4.66 -7.83 -5.39
N PHE A 23 -4.71 -8.67 -6.44
CA PHE A 23 -4.75 -8.22 -7.84
C PHE A 23 -6.05 -7.47 -8.24
N ARG A 24 -7.09 -7.51 -7.39
CA ARG A 24 -8.32 -6.72 -7.58
C ARG A 24 -8.37 -5.46 -6.72
N SER A 25 -7.30 -5.15 -5.99
CA SER A 25 -7.22 -4.00 -5.09
C SER A 25 -5.91 -3.22 -5.31
N PRO A 26 -5.68 -2.65 -6.51
CA PRO A 26 -4.43 -1.96 -6.86
C PRO A 26 -4.16 -0.74 -5.96
N GLU A 27 -5.20 -0.17 -5.36
CA GLU A 27 -5.06 0.93 -4.39
C GLU A 27 -4.32 0.52 -3.11
N TRP A 28 -4.13 -0.79 -2.89
CA TRP A 28 -3.46 -1.38 -1.74
C TRP A 28 -2.23 -2.23 -2.12
N GLU A 29 -1.59 -1.97 -3.27
CA GLU A 29 -0.38 -2.70 -3.67
C GLU A 29 0.78 -2.52 -2.68
N VAL A 30 1.61 -3.54 -2.53
CA VAL A 30 2.82 -3.46 -1.71
C VAL A 30 3.68 -2.28 -2.17
N GLY A 31 4.11 -1.45 -1.23
CA GLY A 31 4.88 -0.25 -1.47
C GLY A 31 4.05 1.01 -1.69
N ARG A 32 2.74 0.92 -1.96
CA ARG A 32 1.84 2.07 -2.01
C ARG A 32 1.75 2.77 -0.67
N VAL A 33 1.66 4.10 -0.71
CA VAL A 33 1.32 4.94 0.43
C VAL A 33 -0.18 5.25 0.38
N VAL A 34 -0.87 4.96 1.47
CA VAL A 34 -2.34 4.98 1.56
C VAL A 34 -2.78 5.67 2.85
N GLN A 35 -3.91 6.37 2.79
CA GLN A 35 -4.57 6.90 3.97
C GLN A 35 -5.58 5.88 4.50
N HIS A 36 -5.48 5.54 5.78
CA HIS A 36 -6.38 4.61 6.46
C HIS A 36 -6.62 5.09 7.90
N GLU A 37 -7.89 5.15 8.32
CA GLU A 37 -8.28 5.62 9.67
C GLU A 37 -7.65 6.97 10.07
N GLY A 38 -7.56 7.92 9.11
CA GLY A 38 -6.99 9.24 9.34
C GLY A 38 -5.45 9.29 9.47
N ARG A 39 -4.76 8.16 9.29
CA ARG A 39 -3.29 8.06 9.30
C ARG A 39 -2.78 7.58 7.96
N VAL A 40 -1.48 7.78 7.71
CA VAL A 40 -0.84 7.38 6.45
C VAL A 40 0.07 6.19 6.69
N TYR A 41 -0.09 5.17 5.85
CA TYR A 41 0.61 3.90 5.92
C TYR A 41 1.28 3.58 4.60
N ARG A 42 2.40 2.85 4.66
CA ARG A 42 2.98 2.18 3.51
C ARG A 42 2.60 0.71 3.59
N VAL A 43 1.95 0.21 2.55
CA VAL A 43 1.60 -1.20 2.47
C VAL A 43 2.89 -2.02 2.38
N THR A 44 3.03 -3.02 3.24
CA THR A 44 4.24 -3.85 3.32
C THR A 44 4.01 -5.25 2.78
N ARG A 45 2.83 -5.83 3.01
CA ARG A 45 2.49 -7.18 2.54
C ARG A 45 0.98 -7.44 2.53
N TRP A 46 0.63 -8.48 1.78
CA TRP A 46 -0.67 -9.15 1.83
C TRP A 46 -0.46 -10.54 2.40
N GLU A 47 -1.28 -10.91 3.37
CA GLU A 47 -1.24 -12.24 3.98
C GLU A 47 -2.55 -12.96 3.70
N GLU A 48 -2.48 -14.15 3.09
CA GLU A 48 -3.64 -15.01 2.92
C GLU A 48 -3.96 -15.67 4.27
N LEU A 49 -5.18 -15.46 4.76
CA LEU A 49 -5.70 -16.08 5.96
C LEU A 49 -6.40 -17.39 5.65
N ARG A 50 -6.63 -18.20 6.69
CA ARG A 50 -7.38 -19.45 6.54
C ARG A 50 -8.77 -19.15 5.97
N PRO A 51 -9.19 -19.85 4.89
CA PRO A 51 -10.48 -19.60 4.26
C PRO A 51 -11.64 -19.75 5.25
N VAL A 52 -12.58 -18.81 5.20
CA VAL A 52 -13.79 -18.86 6.03
C VAL A 52 -14.77 -19.83 5.40
N ARG A 53 -15.16 -20.87 6.14
CA ARG A 53 -16.15 -21.86 5.68
C ARG A 53 -17.56 -21.27 5.73
N LEU A 54 -18.31 -21.43 4.65
CA LEU A 54 -19.68 -20.97 4.56
C LEU A 54 -20.66 -22.05 5.03
N ARG A 55 -21.76 -21.63 5.66
CA ARG A 55 -22.78 -22.55 6.20
C ARG A 55 -23.47 -23.43 5.15
N ARG A 56 -23.48 -23.00 3.88
CA ARG A 56 -24.14 -23.70 2.76
C ARG A 56 -23.17 -24.50 1.88
N GLY A 57 -21.97 -24.78 2.39
CA GLY A 57 -20.88 -25.36 1.62
C GLY A 57 -20.03 -24.29 0.92
N GLY A 58 -18.75 -24.62 0.68
CA GLY A 58 -17.76 -23.70 0.10
C GLY A 58 -16.93 -22.94 1.14
N SER A 59 -15.89 -22.28 0.64
CA SER A 59 -14.96 -21.45 1.43
C SER A 59 -14.66 -20.17 0.67
N VAL A 60 -14.67 -19.04 1.38
CA VAL A 60 -14.22 -17.75 0.84
C VAL A 60 -12.81 -17.48 1.32
N GLY A 61 -11.93 -17.11 0.39
CA GLY A 61 -10.59 -16.64 0.73
C GLY A 61 -10.67 -15.37 1.57
N GLU A 62 -9.76 -15.24 2.52
CA GLU A 62 -9.65 -14.05 3.35
C GLU A 62 -8.20 -13.58 3.30
N TRP A 63 -8.03 -12.27 3.21
CA TRP A 63 -6.73 -11.62 3.09
C TRP A 63 -6.63 -10.56 4.16
N GLU A 64 -5.43 -10.39 4.70
CA GLU A 64 -5.09 -9.30 5.60
C GLU A 64 -4.05 -8.40 4.93
N VAL A 65 -4.35 -7.10 4.89
CA VAL A 65 -3.44 -6.09 4.36
C VAL A 65 -2.65 -5.50 5.51
N TRP A 66 -1.33 -5.55 5.41
CA TRP A 66 -0.42 -5.05 6.44
C TRP A 66 0.29 -3.80 5.96
N GLY A 67 0.60 -2.92 6.91
CA GLY A 67 1.40 -1.74 6.62
C GLY A 67 2.13 -1.19 7.83
N ARG A 68 3.09 -0.30 7.55
CA ARG A 68 3.77 0.51 8.54
C ARG A 68 3.28 1.94 8.48
N GLN A 69 3.04 2.55 9.63
CA GLN A 69 2.70 3.98 9.67
C GLN A 69 3.92 4.80 9.26
N LEU A 70 3.73 5.80 8.40
CA LEU A 70 4.81 6.73 8.05
C LEU A 70 5.06 7.69 9.20
N SER A 71 6.34 7.95 9.45
CA SER A 71 6.75 9.10 10.26
C SER A 71 6.43 10.43 9.56
N LYS A 72 6.46 11.54 10.29
CA LYS A 72 6.25 12.88 9.73
C LYS A 72 7.29 13.24 8.66
N GLU A 73 8.53 12.77 8.84
CA GLU A 73 9.62 12.95 7.88
C GLU A 73 9.39 12.15 6.61
N GLU A 74 9.04 10.86 6.73
CA GLU A 74 8.67 10.02 5.57
C GLU A 74 7.45 10.59 4.83
N MET A 75 6.43 11.08 5.55
CA MET A 75 5.27 11.72 4.95
C MET A 75 5.65 12.96 4.14
N ARG A 76 6.54 13.82 4.68
CA ARG A 76 7.02 15.00 3.96
C ARG A 76 7.76 14.60 2.69
N GLN A 77 8.61 13.57 2.75
CA GLN A 77 9.34 13.10 1.58
C GLN A 77 8.40 12.58 0.49
N GLU A 78 7.40 11.78 0.85
CA GLU A 78 6.43 11.27 -0.12
C GLU A 78 5.60 12.38 -0.79
N ILE A 79 5.31 13.48 -0.09
CA ILE A 79 4.66 14.66 -0.68
C ILE A 79 5.58 15.32 -1.71
N ILE A 80 6.88 15.45 -1.41
CA ILE A 80 7.88 16.00 -2.34
C ILE A 80 7.98 15.09 -3.57
N ASP A 81 8.16 13.78 -3.37
CA ASP A 81 8.27 12.81 -4.47
C ASP A 81 7.01 12.80 -5.34
N ALA A 82 5.83 12.95 -4.73
CA ALA A 82 4.57 13.05 -5.46
C ALA A 82 4.48 14.34 -6.28
N ALA A 83 4.90 15.48 -5.72
CA ALA A 83 4.97 16.74 -6.44
C ALA A 83 5.96 16.68 -7.61
N GLU A 84 7.13 16.07 -7.41
CA GLU A 84 8.13 15.86 -8.47
C GLU A 84 7.58 14.96 -9.59
N ARG A 85 6.77 13.94 -9.29
CA ARG A 85 6.11 13.12 -10.32
C ARG A 85 5.07 13.92 -11.13
N ILE A 86 4.36 14.85 -10.50
CA ILE A 86 3.37 15.69 -11.18
C ILE A 86 4.10 16.71 -12.06
N LEU A 87 5.08 17.42 -11.51
CA LEU A 87 5.83 18.47 -12.20
C LEU A 87 6.80 17.93 -13.26
N GLY A 88 7.37 16.74 -13.04
CA GLY A 88 8.26 16.06 -14.00
C GLY A 88 7.54 15.30 -15.11
N GLY A 89 6.20 15.23 -15.07
CA GLY A 89 5.36 14.62 -16.10
C GLY A 89 5.01 15.54 -17.28
N GLU A 90 5.24 16.85 -17.15
CA GLU A 90 4.90 17.90 -18.15
C GLU A 90 6.00 18.11 -19.23
N GLY A 91 6.72 17.05 -19.61
CA GLY A 91 7.88 17.16 -20.51
C GLY A 91 7.99 16.10 -21.61
N ARG A 92 6.89 15.42 -21.95
CA ARG A 92 6.84 14.47 -23.08
C ARG A 92 5.58 14.66 -23.91
N ASP A 93 5.42 15.87 -24.43
CA ASP A 93 4.53 16.14 -25.56
C ASP A 93 5.37 16.58 -26.77
N VAL A 94 5.34 15.70 -27.78
CA VAL A 94 5.59 15.92 -29.22
C VAL A 94 6.82 16.72 -29.69
N ALA A 95 7.83 15.99 -30.15
CA ALA A 95 8.60 16.41 -31.33
C ALA A 95 8.51 15.28 -32.37
N GLU A 96 7.64 15.47 -33.36
CA GLU A 96 7.74 14.82 -34.68
C GLU A 96 8.70 15.64 -35.54
#